data_AF-A0A2V5SFK5-F1
#
_entry.id   AF-A0A2V5SFK5-F1
#
_cell.length_a   1.000
_cell.length_b   1.000
_cell.length_c   1.000
_cell.angle_alpha   90.00
_cell.angle_beta   90.00
_cell.angle_gamma   90.00
#
_symmetry.space_group_name_H-M   'P 1'
#
loop_
_entity.id
_entity.type
_entity.pdbx_description
1 polymer ?
#
loop_
_entity_poly.entity_id
_entity_poly.type
_entity_poly.pdbx_seq_one_letter_code
_entity_poly.pdbx_strand_id
1 'polypeptide(L)' 'MFAVIRHYHFNPKDSAEIDRRIREDFVPIVKKAKGFVRYYWLDTGKGEGASFSVFFIGLWLHYARKAIV' A
#
# COMPACT_ATOMS: atom_id res chain seq x y z
N MET A 1 -8.32 6.90 -9.90
CA MET A 1 -7.24 6.39 -9.02
C MET A 1 -7.28 7.16 -7.72
N PHE A 2 -6.83 6.58 -6.62
CA PHE A 2 -6.72 7.25 -5.33
C PHE A 2 -5.44 6.82 -4.62
N ALA A 3 -4.98 7.66 -3.69
CA ALA A 3 -3.84 7.39 -2.84
C ALA A 3 -4.27 7.34 -1.37
N VAL A 4 -3.63 6.46 -0.60
CA VAL A 4 -3.77 6.39 0.86
C VAL A 4 -2.41 6.70 1.46
N ILE A 5 -2.37 7.72 2.30
CA ILE A 5 -1.18 8.14 3.03
C ILE A 5 -1.42 7.80 4.50
N ARG A 6 -0.45 7.16 5.15
CA ARG A 6 -0.50 6.89 6.59
C ARG A 6 0.79 7.33 7.22
N HIS A 7 0.68 8.05 8.33
CA HIS A 7 1.79 8.46 9.17
C HIS A 7 1.84 7.56 10.42
N TYR A 8 3.03 7.18 10.84
CA TYR A 8 3.26 6.28 11.95
C TYR A 8 4.34 6.83 12.87
N HIS A 9 4.04 6.77 14.17
CA HIS A 9 5.01 6.98 15.24
C HIS A 9 5.41 5.63 15.83
N PHE A 10 6.70 5.39 16.03
CA PHE A 10 7.22 4.17 16.63
C PHE A 10 8.54 4.44 17.37
N ASN A 11 9.03 3.45 18.13
CA ASN A 11 10.32 3.58 18.79
C ASN A 11 11.45 3.53 17.74
N PRO A 12 12.37 4.52 17.68
CA PRO A 12 13.45 4.53 16.68
C PRO A 12 14.27 3.24 16.63
N LYS A 13 14.37 2.51 17.76
CA LYS A 13 15.08 1.23 17.85
C LYS A 13 14.47 0.12 17.00
N ASP A 14 13.18 0.22 16.68
CA ASP A 14 12.43 -0.81 15.95
C ASP A 14 12.44 -0.59 14.42
N SER A 15 13.03 0.52 13.95
CA SER A 15 13.09 0.95 12.54
C SER A 15 13.50 -0.19 11.60
N ALA A 16 14.65 -0.84 11.84
CA ALA A 16 15.17 -1.88 10.96
C ALA A 16 14.25 -3.12 10.88
N GLU A 17 13.61 -3.49 11.99
CA GLU A 17 12.67 -4.62 12.02
C GLU A 17 11.34 -4.27 11.34
N ILE A 18 10.88 -3.02 11.49
CA ILE A 18 9.70 -2.51 10.78
C ILE A 18 9.95 -2.51 9.27
N ASP A 19 11.10 -1.99 8.83
CA ASP A 19 11.50 -2.01 7.41
C ASP A 19 11.49 -3.42 6.83
N ARG A 20 12.09 -4.37 7.56
CA ARG A 20 12.13 -5.78 7.18
C ARG A 20 10.73 -6.36 7.06
N ARG A 21 9.88 -6.20 8.07
CA ARG A 21 8.48 -6.71 8.07
C ARG A 21 7.64 -6.06 6.98
N ILE A 22 7.83 -4.78 6.71
CA ILE A 22 7.10 -4.10 5.63
C ILE A 22 7.46 -4.74 4.30
N ARG A 23 8.75 -4.98 4.04
CA ARG A 23 9.22 -5.56 2.78
C ARG A 23 8.85 -7.05 2.64
N GLU A 24 9.02 -7.82 3.71
CA GLU A 24 8.91 -9.29 3.68
C GLU A 24 7.48 -9.78 3.93
N ASP A 25 6.70 -9.10 4.76
CA ASP A 25 5.38 -9.56 5.18
C ASP A 25 4.25 -8.69 4.58
N PHE A 26 4.33 -7.37 4.77
CA PHE A 26 3.22 -6.48 4.41
C PHE A 26 3.08 -6.24 2.90
N VAL A 27 4.18 -5.95 2.21
CA VAL A 27 4.18 -5.69 0.75
C VAL A 27 3.58 -6.86 -0.04
N PRO A 28 3.92 -8.13 0.25
CA PRO A 28 3.25 -9.28 -0.39
C PRO A 28 1.74 -9.36 -0.16
N ILE A 29 1.25 -8.90 0.99
CA ILE A 29 -0.19 -8.87 1.31
C ILE A 29 -0.88 -7.76 0.50
N VAL A 30 -0.39 -6.52 0.56
CA VAL A 30 -1.03 -5.38 -0.10
C VAL A 30 -1.02 -5.50 -1.62
N LYS A 31 0.01 -6.16 -2.20
CA LYS A 31 0.07 -6.47 -3.63
C LYS A 31 -1.11 -7.31 -4.14
N LYS A 32 -1.76 -8.08 -3.26
CA LYS A 32 -2.93 -8.91 -3.60
C LYS A 32 -4.26 -8.14 -3.52
N ALA A 33 -4.25 -6.92 -2.99
CA ALA A 33 -5.46 -6.12 -2.87
C ALA A 33 -5.98 -5.69 -4.26
N LYS A 34 -7.31 -5.74 -4.43
CA LYS A 34 -7.93 -5.27 -5.67
C LYS A 34 -7.60 -3.80 -5.90
N GLY A 35 -7.27 -3.47 -7.14
CA GLY A 35 -6.91 -2.10 -7.48
C GLY A 35 -5.46 -1.73 -7.18
N PHE A 36 -4.64 -2.60 -6.59
CA PHE A 36 -3.26 -2.26 -6.22
C PHE A 36 -2.44 -1.81 -7.42
N VAL A 37 -1.76 -0.66 -7.28
CA VAL A 37 -0.83 -0.15 -8.28
C VAL A 37 0.58 -0.11 -7.72
N ARG A 38 0.78 0.57 -6.58
CA ARG A 38 2.10 0.81 -5.99
C ARG A 38 2.02 0.99 -4.47
N TYR A 39 3.12 0.68 -3.80
CA TYR A 39 3.34 0.94 -2.38
C TYR A 39 4.72 1.54 -2.18
N TYR A 40 4.81 2.57 -1.34
CA TYR A 40 6.05 3.17 -0.87
C TYR A 40 6.05 3.17 0.65
N TRP A 41 7.24 2.96 1.21
CA TRP A 41 7.53 3.11 2.61
C TRP A 41 8.70 4.07 2.78
N LEU A 42 8.55 5.01 3.69
CA LEU A 42 9.59 5.94 4.10
C LEU A 42 9.78 5.81 5.60
N ASP A 43 10.99 5.47 6.02
CA ASP A 43 11.43 5.62 7.41
C ASP A 43 12.34 6.86 7.49
N THR A 44 12.11 7.70 8.50
CA THR A 44 12.92 8.89 8.77
C THR A 44 14.16 8.61 9.63
N GLY A 45 14.26 7.41 10.21
CA GLY A 45 15.28 7.01 11.17
C GLY A 45 15.11 7.65 12.56
N LYS A 46 14.02 8.39 12.79
CA LYS A 46 13.77 9.15 14.03
C LYS A 46 12.50 8.72 14.76
N GLY A 47 12.03 7.49 14.53
CA GLY A 47 10.78 6.99 15.11
C GLY A 47 9.53 7.47 14.38
N GLU A 48 9.69 7.97 13.16
CA GLU A 48 8.60 8.40 12.28
C GLU A 48 8.71 7.67 10.95
N GLY A 49 7.56 7.26 10.41
CA GLY A 49 7.48 6.65 9.09
C GLY A 49 6.18 6.98 8.37
N ALA A 50 6.22 6.90 7.05
CA ALA A 50 5.08 7.17 6.20
C ALA A 50 4.92 6.08 5.13
N SER A 51 3.69 5.61 4.96
CA SER A 51 3.34 4.74 3.83
C SER A 51 2.50 5.47 2.81
N PHE A 52 2.76 5.22 1.53
CA PHE A 52 1.98 5.74 0.40
C PHE A 52 1.52 4.58 -0.46
N SER A 53 0.22 4.36 -0.54
CA SER A 53 -0.37 3.29 -1.35
C SER A 53 -1.21 3.89 -2.46
N VAL A 54 -1.02 3.44 -3.71
CA VAL A 54 -1.80 3.89 -4.87
C VAL A 54 -2.70 2.77 -5.34
N PHE A 55 -3.97 3.08 -5.53
CA PHE A 55 -4.97 2.16 -6.04
C PHE A 55 -5.73 2.76 -7.22
N PHE A 56 -6.08 1.92 -8.20
CA PHE A 56 -7.09 2.26 -9.19
C PHE A 56 -8.47 1.84 -8.67
N ILE A 57 -9.48 2.64 -8.97
CA ILE A 57 -10.86 2.26 -8.72
C ILE A 57 -11.35 1.49 -9.94
N GLY A 58 -11.60 0.20 -9.78
CA GLY A 58 -12.17 -0.62 -10.85
C GLY A 58 -13.67 -0.40 -10.91
N LEU A 59 -14.15 0.44 -11.84
CA LEU A 59 -15.55 0.38 -12.25
C LEU A 59 -15.74 -0.94 -13.01
N TRP A 60 -16.53 -1.86 -12.45
CA TRP A 60 -16.96 -3.11 -13.11
C TRP A 60 -17.85 -2.88 -14.35
N LEU A 61 -17.80 -1.72 -15.00
CA LEU A 61 -18.68 -1.37 -16.13
C LEU A 61 -18.22 -1.91 -17.49
N HIS A 62 -16.97 -2.38 -17.63
CA HIS A 62 -16.51 -2.87 -18.94
C HIS A 62 -16.99 -4.30 -19.25
N TYR A 63 -17.21 -5.14 -18.23
CA TYR A 63 -17.71 -6.51 -18.43
C TYR A 63 -19.24 -6.59 -18.57
N ALA A 64 -19.99 -5.65 -17.97
CA ALA A 64 -21.45 -5.64 -18.08
C ALA A 64 -21.95 -5.31 -19.51
N ARG A 65 -21.15 -4.61 -20.33
CA ARG A 65 -21.54 -4.26 -21.72
C ARG A 65 -21.35 -5.39 -22.74
N LYS A 66 -20.57 -6.43 -22.43
CA LYS A 66 -20.36 -7.57 -23.35
C LYS A 66 -21.30 -8.75 -23.09
N ALA A 67 -22.17 -8.67 -22.08
CA ALA A 67 -23.18 -9.68 -21.79
C ALA A 67 -24.58 -9.33 -22.36
N ILE A 68 -24.71 -8.21 -23.09
CA ILE A 68 -26.00 -7.69 -23.62
C ILE A 68 -25.91 -7.44 -25.14
N VAL A 69 -24.96 -8.07 -25.84
CA VAL A 69 -24.93 -8.06 -27.32
C VAL A 69 -24.65 -9.45 -27.84
#